data_AF-A0A3B9MMJ3-F1
#
_entry.id   AF-A0A3B9MMJ3-F1
#
_cell.length_a   1.000
_cell.length_b   1.000
_cell.length_c   1.000
_cell.angle_alpha   90.00
_cell.angle_beta   90.00
_cell.angle_gamma   90.00
#
_symmetry.space_group_name_H-M   'P 1'
#
loop_
_entity.id
_entity.type
_entity.pdbx_description
1 polymer ?
#
loop_
_entity_poly.entity_id
_entity_poly.type
_entity_poly.pdbx_seq_one_letter_code
_entity_poly.pdbx_strand_id
1 'polypeptide(L)' 'MKEPVTFSKINFAEQAEVIERILQVAVQQTLSVHKRLGNPIAIWKDGKVVIVPPEEIVISPEFLNPEE' A
#
# COMPACT_ATOMS: atom_id res chain seq x y z
N MET A 1 30.63 -2.17 24.40
CA MET A 1 29.34 -2.86 24.62
C MET A 1 28.26 -1.97 24.00
N LYS A 2 27.52 -2.45 22.99
CA LYS A 2 26.37 -1.70 22.47
C LYS A 2 25.16 -2.09 23.31
N GLU A 3 24.40 -1.11 23.80
CA GLU A 3 23.17 -1.40 24.53
C GLU A 3 22.20 -2.21 23.65
N PRO A 4 21.48 -3.19 24.21
CA PRO A 4 20.49 -3.93 23.45
C PRO A 4 19.37 -2.96 23.06
N VAL A 5 19.09 -2.88 21.76
CA VAL A 5 17.91 -2.17 21.25
C VAL A 5 16.68 -2.91 21.76
N THR A 6 16.06 -2.40 22.82
CA THR A 6 14.74 -2.84 23.26
C THR A 6 13.72 -2.34 22.26
N PHE A 7 13.33 -3.21 21.33
CA PHE A 7 12.09 -3.03 20.59
C PHE A 7 10.97 -3.06 21.62
N SER A 8 10.41 -1.90 21.94
CA SER A 8 9.16 -1.83 22.68
C SER A 8 8.15 -2.73 21.96
N LYS A 9 7.34 -3.47 22.71
CA LYS A 9 6.31 -4.33 22.14
C LYS A 9 5.38 -3.44 21.31
N ILE A 10 5.55 -3.43 19.99
CA ILE A 10 4.61 -2.79 19.08
C ILE A 10 3.30 -3.55 19.24
N ASN A 11 2.29 -2.88 19.81
CA ASN A 11 0.95 -3.43 19.87
C ASN A 11 0.26 -3.17 18.53
N PHE A 12 0.44 -4.11 17.60
CA PHE A 12 -0.17 -4.02 16.28
C PHE A 12 -1.69 -3.91 16.31
N ALA A 13 -2.36 -4.44 17.33
CA ALA A 13 -3.82 -4.34 17.44
C ALA A 13 -4.26 -2.89 17.70
N GLU A 14 -3.53 -2.14 18.53
CA GLU A 14 -3.82 -0.72 18.81
C GLU A 14 -3.49 0.18 17.62
N GLN A 15 -2.55 -0.22 16.76
CA GLN A 15 -2.11 0.57 15.61
C GLN A 15 -2.69 0.09 14.28
N ALA A 16 -3.53 -0.95 14.29
CA ALA A 16 -3.99 -1.64 13.09
C ALA A 16 -4.64 -0.67 12.09
N GLU A 17 -5.53 0.20 12.57
CA GLU A 17 -6.25 1.17 11.74
C GLU A 17 -5.31 2.20 11.10
N VAL A 18 -4.35 2.73 11.87
CA VAL A 18 -3.36 3.69 11.37
C VAL A 18 -2.45 3.03 10.33
N ILE A 19 -1.99 1.81 10.61
CA ILE A 19 -1.15 1.03 9.69
C ILE A 19 -1.92 0.74 8.40
N GLU A 20 -3.18 0.30 8.50
CA GLU A 20 -4.03 0.03 7.35
C GLU A 20 -4.20 1.27 6.49
N ARG A 21 -4.51 2.43 7.09
CA ARG A 21 -4.67 3.69 6.37
C ARG A 21 -3.39 4.11 5.64
N ILE A 22 -2.23 4.02 6.29
CA ILE A 22 -0.93 4.35 5.68
C ILE A 22 -0.64 3.42 4.50
N LEU A 23 -0.91 2.12 4.65
CA LEU A 23 -0.73 1.15 3.57
C LEU A 23 -1.65 1.43 2.38
N GLN A 24 -2.93 1.76 2.63
CA GLN A 24 -3.88 2.12 1.58
C GLN A 24 -3.38 3.34 0.78
N VAL A 25 -2.94 4.40 1.46
CA VAL A 25 -2.34 5.59 0.81
C VAL A 25 -1.12 5.21 -0.03
N ALA A 26 -0.17 4.47 0.54
CA ALA A 26 1.07 4.11 -0.15
C ALA A 26 0.81 3.26 -1.41
N VAL A 27 -0.13 2.31 -1.32
CA VAL A 27 -0.57 1.49 -2.46
C VAL A 27 -1.17 2.39 -3.54
N GLN A 28 -2.11 3.27 -3.20
CA GLN A 28 -2.81 4.12 -4.17
C GLN A 28 -1.86 5.10 -4.88
N GLN A 29 -0.91 5.68 -4.15
CA GLN A 29 0.15 6.50 -4.74
C GLN A 29 1.01 5.70 -5.73
N THR A 30 1.39 4.47 -5.37
CA THR A 30 2.18 3.57 -6.23
C THR A 30 1.41 3.17 -7.48
N LEU A 31 0.14 2.78 -7.34
CA LEU A 31 -0.74 2.46 -8.46
C LEU A 31 -0.87 3.65 -9.43
N SER A 32 -0.96 4.87 -8.89
CA SER A 32 -1.01 6.09 -9.69
C SER A 32 0.25 6.29 -10.53
N VAL A 33 1.44 6.03 -9.95
CA VAL A 33 2.71 6.07 -10.68
C VAL A 33 2.76 5.02 -11.79
N HIS A 34 2.37 3.77 -11.50
CA HIS A 34 2.34 2.70 -12.49
C HIS A 34 1.42 3.03 -13.67
N LYS A 35 0.20 3.51 -13.38
CA LYS A 35 -0.77 3.95 -14.39
C LYS A 35 -0.19 5.06 -15.27
N ARG A 36 0.42 6.10 -14.68
CA ARG A 36 1.01 7.23 -15.43
C ARG A 36 2.19 6.82 -16.31
N LEU A 37 3.00 5.88 -15.86
CA LEU A 37 4.19 5.42 -16.58
C LEU A 37 3.91 4.31 -17.59
N GLY A 38 2.66 3.83 -17.70
CA GLY A 38 2.33 2.71 -18.57
C GLY A 38 2.89 1.37 -18.07
N ASN A 39 3.13 1.24 -16.76
CA ASN A 39 3.63 0.01 -16.17
C ASN A 39 2.47 -0.88 -15.67
N PRO A 40 2.36 -2.15 -16.12
CA PRO A 40 1.36 -3.06 -15.60
C PRO A 40 1.67 -3.45 -14.15
N ILE A 41 0.67 -4.04 -13.48
CA ILE A 41 0.81 -4.62 -12.13
C ILE A 41 0.35 -6.08 -12.13
N ALA A 42 0.85 -6.86 -11.18
CA ALA A 42 0.33 -8.18 -10.89
C ALA A 42 -0.59 -8.13 -9.67
N ILE A 43 -1.78 -8.71 -9.78
CA ILE A 43 -2.72 -8.88 -8.66
C ILE A 43 -2.98 -10.36 -8.41
N TRP A 44 -3.40 -10.68 -7.18
CA TRP A 44 -3.98 -11.97 -6.88
C TRP A 44 -5.50 -11.88 -7.00
N LYS A 45 -6.09 -12.69 -7.89
CA LYS A 45 -7.53 -12.75 -8.11
C LYS A 45 -7.96 -14.19 -8.35
N ASP A 46 -8.94 -14.66 -7.58
CA ASP A 46 -9.54 -15.99 -7.71
C ASP A 46 -8.50 -17.13 -7.72
N GLY A 47 -7.50 -17.03 -6.83
CA GLY A 47 -6.45 -18.04 -6.67
C GLY A 47 -5.37 -18.01 -7.76
N LYS A 48 -5.32 -16.96 -8.59
CA LYS A 48 -4.36 -16.83 -9.69
C LYS A 48 -3.69 -15.46 -9.66
N VAL A 49 -2.47 -15.42 -10.22
CA VAL A 49 -1.82 -14.16 -10.56
C VAL A 49 -2.39 -13.65 -11.89
N VAL A 50 -2.93 -12.44 -11.89
CA VAL A 50 -3.46 -11.75 -13.07
C VAL A 50 -2.65 -10.49 -13.30
N ILE A 51 -2.23 -10.27 -14.54
CA ILE A 51 -1.58 -9.01 -14.93
C ILE A 51 -2.67 -8.01 -15.33
N VAL A 52 -2.68 -6.86 -14.66
CA VAL A 52 -3.58 -5.74 -14.95
C VAL A 52 -2.81 -4.72 -15.77
N PRO A 53 -3.27 -4.38 -16.99
CA PRO A 53 -2.62 -3.38 -17.79
C PRO A 53 -2.87 -1.96 -17.22
N PRO A 54 -2.00 -0.98 -17.52
CA PRO A 54 -2.05 0.36 -16.92
C PRO A 54 -3.41 1.07 -17.03
N GLU A 55 -4.07 0.96 -18.17
CA GLU A 55 -5.38 1.54 -18.48
C GLU A 55 -6.49 1.02 -17.56
N GLU A 56 -6.39 -0.21 -17.08
CA GLU A 56 -7.35 -0.86 -16.18
C GLU A 56 -7.04 -0.64 -14.69
N ILE A 57 -5.87 -0.09 -14.34
CA ILE A 57 -5.54 0.22 -12.94
C ILE A 57 -6.53 1.26 -12.40
N VAL A 58 -7.33 0.88 -11.40
CA VAL A 58 -8.27 1.78 -10.72
C VAL A 58 -7.56 2.49 -9.58
N ILE A 59 -7.71 3.82 -9.51
CA ILE A 59 -7.18 4.65 -8.43
C ILE A 59 -8.35 5.21 -7.62
N SER A 60 -8.26 5.04 -6.31
CA SER A 60 -9.20 5.58 -5.33
C SER A 60 -8.77 6.99 -4.91
N PRO A 61 -9.52 8.05 -5.29
CA PRO A 61 -9.16 9.43 -4.96
C PRO A 61 -9.13 9.72 -3.46
N GLU A 62 -9.89 8.99 -2.66
CA GLU A 62 -9.99 9.12 -1.20
C GLU A 62 -8.66 8.84 -0.45
N PHE A 63 -7.68 8.24 -1.11
CA PHE A 63 -6.37 7.90 -0.52
C PHE A 63 -5.20 8.63 -1.18
N LEU A 64 -5.45 9.55 -2.11
CA LEU A 64 -4.40 10.33 -2.78
C LEU A 64 -3.94 11.55 -1.96
N ASN A 65 -4.73 11.96 -0.96
CA ASN A 65 -4.45 13.08 -0.08
C ASN A 65 -4.24 12.59 1.36
N PRO A 66 -2.99 12.38 1.81
CA PRO A 66 -2.71 11.94 3.19
C PRO A 66 -2.89 13.02 4.26
N GLU A 67 -3.16 14.27 3.87
CA GLU A 67 -3.29 15.42 4.77
C GLU A 67 -4.74 15.80 5.14
N GLU A 68 -5.73 15.03 4.68
CA GLU A 68 -7.14 15.06 5.13
C GLU A 68 -7.47 13.85 6.01
#